data_AF-A0A564ZBX8-F1
#
_entry.id   AF-A0A564ZBX8-F1
#
_cell.length_a   1.000
_cell.length_b   1.000
_cell.length_c   1.000
_cell.angle_alpha   90.00
_cell.angle_beta   90.00
_cell.angle_gamma   90.00
#
_symmetry.space_group_name_H-M   'P 1'
#
loop_
_entity.id
_entity.type
_entity.pdbx_description
1 polymer ?
#
loop_
_entity_poly.entity_id
_entity_poly.type
_entity_poly.pdbx_seq_one_letter_code
_entity_poly.pdbx_strand_id
1 'polypeptide(L)'
;MTTYCEIVRSERFQQVLLICCHRTKADLVITEGNYKGKFKIDTLFEGIIYIKPRSKKNKPLPFITIQNFTDFLKPEKGFHPVPDKPGAVIFTNEGICQCTYGIEQHVELKEELL
;
A
#
# COMPACT_ATOMS: atom_id res chain seq x y z
N MET A 1 43.72 -19.99 -21.08
CA MET A 1 42.93 -20.60 -19.99
C MET A 1 41.79 -19.64 -19.71
N THR A 2 40.55 -20.07 -19.91
CA THR A 2 39.35 -19.23 -19.83
C THR A 2 38.65 -19.52 -18.52
N THR A 3 38.36 -18.49 -17.72
CA THR A 3 37.70 -18.64 -16.42
C THR A 3 36.32 -18.00 -16.49
N TYR A 4 35.32 -18.63 -15.87
CA TYR A 4 33.96 -18.10 -15.79
C TYR A 4 33.66 -17.66 -14.36
N CYS A 5 32.88 -16.59 -14.21
CA CYS A 5 32.34 -16.15 -12.93
C CYS A 5 30.81 -16.06 -13.03
N GLU A 6 30.12 -16.52 -11.99
CA GLU A 6 28.66 -16.48 -11.91
C GLU A 6 28.21 -15.30 -11.08
N ILE A 7 27.35 -14.44 -11.65
CA ILE A 7 26.66 -13.39 -10.91
C ILE A 7 25.24 -13.90 -10.63
N VAL A 8 24.95 -14.14 -9.34
CA VAL A 8 23.65 -14.65 -8.89
C VAL A 8 22.71 -13.48 -8.60
N ARG A 9 21.55 -13.45 -9.26
CA ARG A 9 20.50 -12.45 -9.01
C ARG A 9 19.13 -13.11 -8.94
N SER A 10 18.54 -13.17 -7.74
CA SER A 10 17.13 -13.49 -7.49
C SER A 10 16.56 -14.53 -8.47
N GLU A 11 17.11 -15.75 -8.42
CA GLU A 11 16.72 -16.94 -9.21
C GLU A 11 17.08 -16.94 -10.71
N ARG A 12 17.78 -15.92 -11.22
CA ARG A 12 18.41 -15.96 -12.55
C ARG A 12 19.93 -15.89 -12.44
N PHE A 13 20.59 -16.72 -13.24
CA PHE A 13 22.05 -16.77 -13.33
C PHE A 13 22.52 -16.02 -14.57
N GLN A 14 23.45 -15.09 -14.41
CA GLN A 14 24.13 -14.45 -15.52
C GLN A 14 25.62 -14.84 -15.45
N GLN A 15 26.08 -15.55 -16.48
CA GLN A 15 27.47 -15.98 -16.59
C GLN A 15 28.30 -14.88 -17.25
N VAL A 16 29.46 -14.58 -16.68
CA VAL A 16 30.42 -13.62 -17.22
C VAL A 16 31.72 -14.35 -17.56
N LEU A 17 32.22 -14.12 -18.78
CA LEU A 17 33.50 -14.61 -19.26
C LEU A 17 34.62 -13.73 -18.71
N LEU A 18 35.64 -14.32 -18.08
CA LEU A 18 36.83 -13.59 -17.63
C LEU A 18 38.01 -13.82 -18.58
N ILE A 19 38.61 -12.72 -19.03
CA ILE A 19 39.80 -12.73 -19.87
C ILE A 19 41.06 -12.77 -18.99
N CYS A 20 42.03 -13.58 -19.39
CA CYS A 20 43.31 -13.69 -18.69
C CYS A 20 44.05 -12.34 -18.67
N CYS A 21 44.76 -12.05 -17.57
CA CYS A 21 45.49 -10.79 -17.36
C CYS A 21 44.63 -9.52 -17.34
N HIS A 22 43.31 -9.65 -17.17
CA HIS A 22 42.39 -8.53 -16.99
C HIS A 22 41.70 -8.61 -15.63
N ARG A 23 41.30 -7.46 -15.10
CA ARG A 23 40.43 -7.31 -13.94
C ARG A 23 39.03 -6.95 -14.44
N THR A 24 38.06 -7.80 -14.12
CA THR A 24 36.64 -7.52 -14.38
C THR A 24 35.97 -7.02 -13.09
N LYS A 25 35.26 -5.90 -13.16
CA LYS A 25 34.43 -5.34 -12.09
C LYS A 25 32.96 -5.38 -12.52
N ALA A 26 32.10 -5.89 -11.64
CA ALA A 26 30.66 -5.91 -11.83
C ALA A 26 29.99 -4.99 -10.80
N ASP A 27 29.39 -3.90 -11.27
CA ASP A 27 28.65 -2.95 -10.43
C ASP A 27 27.15 -3.24 -10.55
N LEU A 28 26.49 -3.62 -9.46
CA LEU A 28 25.02 -3.70 -9.42
C LEU A 28 24.45 -2.29 -9.29
N VAL A 29 23.73 -1.86 -10.31
CA VAL A 29 23.08 -0.55 -10.35
C VAL A 29 21.58 -0.76 -10.15
N ILE A 30 21.02 -0.02 -9.19
CA ILE A 30 19.57 0.03 -8.93
C ILE A 30 19.11 1.45 -9.24
N THR A 31 18.15 1.58 -10.15
CA THR A 31 17.50 2.85 -10.45
C THR A 31 16.28 3.00 -9.56
N GLU A 32 16.28 4.03 -8.74
CA GLU A 32 15.17 4.35 -7.84
C GLU A 32 14.23 5.38 -8.45
N GLY A 33 12.94 5.16 -8.24
CA GLY A 33 11.86 6.07 -8.54
C GLY A 33 11.30 6.70 -7.28
N ASN A 34 10.75 7.90 -7.43
CA ASN A 34 9.99 8.56 -6.39
C ASN A 34 8.54 8.69 -6.83
N TYR A 35 7.61 8.26 -5.98
CA TYR A 35 6.19 8.47 -6.17
C TYR A 35 5.66 9.45 -5.13
N LYS A 36 4.87 10.42 -5.60
CA LYS A 36 4.10 11.35 -4.77
C LYS A 36 2.69 11.44 -5.33
N GLY A 37 1.80 10.62 -4.78
CA GLY A 37 0.40 10.57 -5.16
C GLY A 37 -0.50 11.22 -4.13
N LYS A 38 -1.59 11.83 -4.58
CA LYS A 38 -2.74 12.14 -3.73
C LYS A 38 -3.76 11.02 -3.88
N PHE A 39 -4.41 10.63 -2.79
CA PHE A 39 -5.51 9.68 -2.82
C PHE A 39 -6.75 10.27 -2.16
N LYS A 40 -7.90 9.82 -2.63
CA LYS A 40 -9.23 10.09 -2.07
C LYS A 40 -9.99 8.78 -2.06
N ILE A 41 -10.45 8.37 -0.89
CA ILE A 41 -11.17 7.11 -0.67
C ILE A 41 -12.46 7.44 0.04
N ASP A 42 -13.57 7.07 -0.58
CA ASP A 42 -14.90 7.21 -0.01
C ASP A 42 -15.33 5.90 0.67
N THR A 43 -15.76 5.99 1.92
CA THR A 43 -16.30 4.86 2.69
C THR A 43 -17.80 5.07 2.91
N LEU A 44 -18.61 4.15 2.41
CA LEU A 44 -20.07 4.16 2.58
C LEU A 44 -20.49 3.43 3.86
N PHE A 45 -21.32 4.07 4.67
CA PHE A 45 -21.99 3.48 5.83
C PHE A 45 -23.49 3.36 5.52
N GLU A 46 -23.97 2.12 5.44
CA GLU A 46 -25.38 1.79 5.21
C GLU A 46 -25.79 0.56 6.04
N GLY A 47 -27.10 0.40 6.27
CA GLY A 47 -27.67 -0.70 7.06
C GLY A 47 -28.32 -0.24 8.37
N ILE A 48 -28.46 -1.15 9.33
CA ILE A 48 -29.17 -0.94 10.60
C ILE A 48 -28.29 -1.40 11.75
N ILE A 49 -28.16 -0.59 12.81
CA ILE A 49 -27.45 -0.96 14.03
C ILE A 49 -28.46 -1.43 15.08
N TYR A 50 -28.24 -2.65 15.59
CA TYR A 50 -29.00 -3.21 16.71
C TYR A 50 -28.12 -3.20 17.97
N ILE A 51 -28.55 -2.48 18.99
CA ILE A 51 -27.84 -2.37 20.26
C ILE A 51 -28.67 -3.10 21.33
N LYS A 52 -28.05 -4.07 22.00
CA LYS A 52 -28.63 -4.77 23.15
C LYS A 52 -28.03 -4.23 24.45
N PRO A 53 -28.65 -3.23 25.08
CA PRO A 53 -28.11 -2.66 26.31
C PRO A 53 -28.15 -3.69 27.45
N ARG A 54 -27.09 -3.68 28.28
CA ARG A 54 -26.99 -4.52 29.47
C ARG A 54 -27.18 -3.67 30.72
N SER A 55 -28.14 -4.05 31.57
CA SER A 55 -28.32 -3.43 32.88
C SER A 55 -27.32 -4.00 33.89
N LYS A 56 -26.70 -3.13 34.69
CA LYS A 56 -25.88 -3.55 35.85
C LYS A 56 -26.68 -4.39 36.87
N LYS A 57 -28.00 -4.17 36.94
CA LYS A 57 -28.91 -4.92 37.83
C LYS A 57 -29.58 -6.12 37.13
N ASN A 58 -29.06 -6.57 35.98
CA ASN A 58 -29.62 -7.63 35.13
C ASN A 58 -31.11 -7.45 34.77
N LYS A 59 -31.63 -6.22 34.81
CA LYS A 59 -32.97 -5.93 34.31
C LYS A 59 -32.99 -5.98 32.78
N PRO A 60 -34.00 -6.59 32.15
CA PRO A 60 -34.16 -6.54 30.70
C PRO A 60 -34.38 -5.10 30.26
N LEU A 61 -33.65 -4.68 29.22
CA LEU A 61 -33.76 -3.36 28.59
C LEU A 61 -34.17 -3.55 27.13
N PRO A 62 -34.96 -2.62 26.57
CA PRO A 62 -35.36 -2.69 25.17
C PRO A 62 -34.13 -2.57 24.26
N PHE A 63 -34.21 -3.21 23.09
CA PHE A 63 -33.22 -3.02 22.03
C PHE A 63 -33.30 -1.58 21.51
N ILE A 64 -32.14 -0.98 21.25
CA ILE A 64 -32.06 0.29 20.54
C ILE A 64 -31.73 -0.03 19.09
N THR A 65 -32.58 0.42 18.18
CA THR A 65 -32.38 0.24 16.74
C THR A 65 -32.08 1.60 16.13
N ILE A 66 -30.96 1.72 15.42
CA ILE A 66 -30.61 2.91 14.67
C ILE A 66 -30.70 2.57 13.19
N GLN A 67 -31.67 3.17 12.50
CA GLN A 67 -31.96 2.91 11.09
C GLN A 67 -31.25 3.91 10.16
N ASN A 68 -30.96 5.12 10.66
CA ASN A 68 -30.34 6.17 9.87
C ASN A 68 -29.00 6.57 10.49
N PHE A 69 -27.91 6.39 9.74
CA PHE A 69 -26.60 6.85 10.15
C PHE A 69 -26.51 8.38 10.24
N THR A 70 -27.33 9.09 9.46
CA THR A 70 -27.46 10.56 9.51
C THR A 70 -27.90 11.08 10.88
N ASP A 71 -28.47 10.24 11.74
CA ASP A 71 -28.93 10.64 13.07
C ASP A 71 -27.76 10.96 14.01
N PHE A 72 -26.60 10.31 13.82
CA PHE A 72 -25.43 10.45 14.69
C PHE A 72 -24.10 10.70 13.97
N LEU A 73 -23.95 10.31 12.70
CA LEU A 73 -22.81 10.64 11.86
C LEU A 73 -23.09 11.95 11.12
N LYS A 74 -22.50 13.04 11.62
CA LYS A 74 -22.81 14.41 11.18
C LYS A 74 -21.76 15.00 10.23
N PRO A 75 -22.16 15.95 9.34
CA PRO A 75 -21.23 16.68 8.47
C PRO A 75 -20.09 17.39 9.20
N GLU A 76 -20.33 17.88 10.42
CA GLU A 76 -19.32 18.50 11.29
C GLU A 76 -18.16 17.55 11.64
N LYS A 77 -18.35 16.24 11.48
CA LYS A 77 -17.36 15.19 11.71
C LYS A 77 -16.82 14.57 10.41
N GLY A 78 -17.14 15.16 9.25
CA GLY A 78 -16.71 14.69 7.93
C GLY A 78 -17.61 13.64 7.28
N PHE A 79 -18.82 13.41 7.80
CA PHE A 79 -19.79 12.48 7.22
C PHE A 79 -20.86 13.20 6.42
N HIS A 80 -21.03 12.85 5.16
CA HIS A 80 -21.99 13.49 4.27
C HIS A 80 -23.15 12.53 3.91
N PRO A 81 -24.42 12.98 3.94
CA PRO A 81 -25.54 12.17 3.46
C PRO A 81 -25.38 11.79 1.99
N VAL A 82 -25.84 10.60 1.62
CA VAL A 82 -25.85 10.15 0.22
C VAL A 82 -27.16 10.58 -0.45
N PRO A 83 -27.14 11.36 -1.55
CA PRO A 83 -28.35 11.92 -2.17
C PRO A 83 -29.44 10.91 -2.52
N ASP A 84 -29.06 9.68 -2.91
CA ASP A 84 -29.99 8.64 -3.39
C ASP A 84 -30.14 7.45 -2.44
N LYS A 85 -29.57 7.54 -1.22
CA LYS A 85 -29.66 6.48 -0.20
C LYS A 85 -30.02 7.07 1.17
N PRO A 86 -31.33 7.17 1.49
CA PRO A 86 -31.79 7.68 2.78
C PRO A 86 -31.15 6.90 3.94
N GLY A 87 -30.70 7.63 4.95
CA GLY A 87 -30.07 7.05 6.14
C GLY A 87 -28.63 6.59 5.94
N ALA A 88 -28.09 6.55 4.72
CA ALA A 88 -26.69 6.26 4.47
C ALA A 88 -25.82 7.53 4.51
N VAL A 89 -24.57 7.37 4.93
CA VAL A 89 -23.58 8.46 4.93
C VAL A 89 -22.27 8.00 4.30
N ILE A 90 -21.54 8.95 3.70
CA ILE A 90 -20.22 8.74 3.14
C ILE A 90 -19.17 9.49 3.97
N PHE A 91 -18.04 8.85 4.23
CA PHE A 91 -16.87 9.47 4.83
C PHE A 91 -15.73 9.46 3.82
N THR A 92 -15.23 10.64 3.47
CA THR A 92 -14.15 10.80 2.51
C THR A 92 -12.83 10.92 3.25
N ASN A 93 -11.92 9.98 3.02
CA ASN A 93 -10.55 10.05 3.49
C ASN A 93 -9.64 10.56 2.35
N GLU A 94 -8.91 11.64 2.60
CA GLU A 94 -7.94 12.20 1.65
C GLU A 94 -6.55 12.17 2.26
N GLY A 95 -5.55 11.87 1.43
CA GLY A 95 -4.18 11.83 1.90
C GLY A 95 -3.16 11.91 0.78
N ILE A 96 -1.91 11.91 1.18
CA ILE A 96 -0.75 11.94 0.29
C ILE A 96 0.09 10.71 0.60
N CYS A 97 0.39 9.93 -0.43
CA CYS A 97 1.32 8.82 -0.36
C CYS A 97 2.65 9.26 -1.00
N GLN A 98 3.74 9.13 -0.26
CA GLN A 98 5.09 9.36 -0.74
C GLN A 98 5.91 8.10 -0.50
N CYS A 99 6.49 7.54 -1.56
CA CYS A 99 7.38 6.39 -1.44
C CYS A 99 8.50 6.43 -2.49
N THR A 100 9.62 5.82 -2.12
CA THR A 100 10.75 5.56 -3.01
C THR A 100 10.79 4.06 -3.26
N TYR A 101 11.00 3.65 -4.51
CA TYR A 101 10.98 2.24 -4.91
C TYR A 101 11.96 1.99 -6.05
N GLY A 102 12.54 0.78 -6.12
CA GLY A 102 13.37 0.39 -7.25
C GLY A 102 12.52 0.21 -8.52
N ILE A 103 12.86 0.94 -9.58
CA ILE A 103 12.23 0.83 -10.90
C ILE A 103 12.94 -0.27 -11.71
N GLU A 104 14.27 -0.23 -11.69
CA GLU A 104 15.11 -1.08 -12.52
C GLU A 104 16.36 -1.50 -11.76
N GLN A 105 16.91 -2.64 -12.15
CA GLN A 105 18.22 -3.08 -11.71
C GLN A 105 18.96 -3.70 -12.88
N HIS A 106 20.23 -3.35 -13.05
CA HIS A 106 21.13 -3.91 -14.06
C HIS A 106 22.55 -4.05 -13.50
N VAL A 107 23.39 -4.81 -14.19
CA VAL A 107 24.80 -5.00 -13.84
C VAL A 107 25.65 -4.34 -14.89
N GLU A 108 26.52 -3.43 -14.48
CA GLU A 108 27.53 -2.82 -15.35
C GLU A 108 28.85 -3.58 -15.20
N LEU A 109 29.36 -4.11 -16.31
CA LEU A 109 30.64 -4.81 -16.35
C LEU A 109 31.71 -3.88 -16.92
N LYS A 110 32.85 -3.79 -16.23
CA LYS A 110 34.03 -3.05 -16.65
C LYS A 110 35.24 -3.98 -16.65
N GLU A 111 36.05 -3.92 -17.69
CA GLU A 111 37.29 -4.69 -17.81
C GLU A 111 38.48 -3.76 -17.93
N GLU A 112 39.54 -4.06 -17.17
CA GLU A 112 40.78 -3.29 -17.15
C GLU A 112 41.96 -4.24 -17.28
N LEU A 113 42.95 -3.90 -18.10
CA LEU A 113 44.20 -4.67 -18.17
C LEU A 113 44.96 -4.52 -16.84
N LEU A 114 45.50 -5.62 -16.32
CA LEU A 114 46.33 -5.62 -15.10
C LEU A 114 47.70 -4.98 -15.31
#